data_AF-Q12M78-F1
#
_entry.id   AF-Q12M78-F1
#
_cell.length_a   1.000
_cell.length_b   1.000
_cell.length_c   1.000
_cell.angle_alpha   90.00
_cell.angle_beta   90.00
_cell.angle_gamma   90.00
#
_symmetry.space_group_name_H-M   'P 1'
#
loop_
_entity.id
_entity.type
_entity.pdbx_description
1 polymer ?
#
loop_
_entity_poly.entity_id
_entity_poly.type
_entity_poly.pdbx_seq_one_letter_code
_entity_poly.pdbx_strand_id
1 'polypeptide(L)'
;MKTLYAPLPPEGWDYWLDKDTLMNIIFVLFVFAALFLVYKHQEFKQIRRVRTYFIVFFIGSTLAYNLTMSNIRADKRQYQIYIDNSAKLETFSGVIDFVGNKKKAWPGHFRKYDDDYLWDVFTIITPDDEWSVIWEIQTREHSDLTKPPCYEGDIFTLLLPYVGKKVTIRYFSFISSYHKTSSLFSKCVVDVKVEE
;
A
#
# COMPACT_ATOMS: atom_id res chain seq x y z
N MET A 1 5.84 -20.28 -12.40
CA MET A 1 5.31 -19.53 -11.25
C MET A 1 4.73 -18.22 -11.73
N LYS A 2 3.47 -17.96 -11.41
CA LYS A 2 2.74 -16.73 -11.66
C LYS A 2 2.71 -15.87 -10.40
N THR A 3 3.04 -14.60 -10.52
CA THR A 3 2.92 -13.63 -9.43
C THR A 3 1.48 -13.12 -9.39
N LEU A 4 0.78 -13.34 -8.28
CA LEU A 4 -0.57 -12.82 -8.06
C LEU A 4 -0.53 -11.41 -7.47
N TYR A 5 0.41 -11.20 -6.56
CA TYR A 5 0.68 -9.90 -5.98
C TYR A 5 2.17 -9.78 -5.70
N ALA A 6 2.76 -8.71 -6.20
CA ALA A 6 4.00 -8.16 -5.69
C ALA A 6 3.87 -6.65 -5.89
N PRO A 7 4.38 -5.83 -4.97
CA PRO A 7 4.44 -4.39 -5.21
C PRO A 7 5.27 -4.16 -6.48
N LEU A 8 4.72 -3.39 -7.44
CA LEU A 8 5.33 -3.17 -8.75
C LEU A 8 6.72 -2.56 -8.57
N PRO A 9 7.80 -3.12 -9.15
CA PRO A 9 9.09 -2.45 -9.10
C PRO A 9 8.95 -1.04 -9.69
N PRO A 10 9.66 -0.03 -9.16
CA PRO A 10 9.70 1.28 -9.78
C PRO A 10 10.52 1.15 -11.08
N GLU A 11 9.86 0.78 -12.18
CA GLU A 11 10.50 0.68 -13.48
C GLU A 11 10.52 2.03 -14.20
N GLY A 12 11.73 2.51 -14.48
CA GLY A 12 11.99 3.49 -15.55
C GLY A 12 12.02 4.96 -15.15
N TRP A 13 12.47 5.79 -16.11
CA TRP A 13 12.45 7.26 -16.04
C TRP A 13 11.00 7.80 -15.93
N ASP A 14 10.02 7.04 -16.43
CA ASP A 14 8.58 7.34 -16.35
C ASP A 14 8.02 7.32 -14.91
N TYR A 15 8.61 6.53 -14.01
CA TYR A 15 8.28 6.56 -12.57
C TYR A 15 8.73 7.87 -11.89
N TRP A 16 9.75 8.54 -12.43
CA TRP A 16 10.31 9.79 -11.87
C TRP A 16 9.65 11.06 -12.43
N LEU A 17 9.07 10.95 -13.62
CA LEU A 17 8.51 12.05 -14.40
C LEU A 17 7.15 11.59 -14.93
N ASP A 18 6.22 11.34 -14.01
CA ASP A 18 4.88 10.91 -14.42
C ASP A 18 4.28 11.93 -15.40
N LYS A 19 3.43 11.46 -16.31
CA LYS A 19 2.76 12.27 -17.36
C LYS A 19 2.12 13.51 -16.75
N ASP A 20 1.65 13.40 -15.50
CA ASP A 20 1.09 14.46 -14.69
C ASP A 20 2.11 15.52 -14.26
N THR A 21 3.36 15.15 -13.95
CA THR A 21 4.43 16.11 -13.64
C THR A 21 4.80 16.93 -14.87
N LEU A 22 4.91 16.27 -16.02
CA LEU A 22 5.20 16.93 -17.29
C LEU A 22 4.03 17.81 -17.76
N MET A 23 2.80 17.32 -17.63
CA MET A 23 1.57 18.06 -17.89
C MET A 23 1.40 19.25 -16.95
N ASN A 24 1.75 19.12 -15.67
CA ASN A 24 1.71 20.21 -14.70
C ASN A 24 2.75 21.29 -15.04
N ILE A 25 3.97 20.91 -15.45
CA ILE A 25 4.99 21.87 -15.90
C ILE A 25 4.50 22.60 -17.17
N ILE A 26 3.95 21.87 -18.14
CA ILE A 26 3.41 22.44 -19.39
C ILE A 26 2.21 23.35 -19.10
N PHE A 27 1.31 22.95 -18.20
CA PHE A 27 0.14 23.74 -17.80
C PHE A 27 0.56 25.03 -17.10
N VAL A 28 1.53 24.97 -16.18
CA VAL A 28 2.10 26.16 -15.53
C VAL A 28 2.69 27.09 -16.58
N LEU A 29 3.52 26.60 -17.49
CA LEU A 29 4.09 27.39 -18.59
C LEU A 29 3.01 28.03 -19.49
N PHE A 30 1.95 27.28 -19.79
CA PHE A 30 0.82 27.76 -20.61
C PHE A 30 0.02 28.85 -19.89
N VAL A 31 -0.25 28.69 -18.59
CA VAL A 31 -0.93 29.69 -17.76
C VAL A 31 -0.08 30.96 -17.64
N PHE A 32 1.23 30.83 -17.45
CA PHE A 32 2.15 31.98 -17.48
C PHE A 32 2.12 32.72 -18.83
N ALA A 33 2.13 32.00 -19.95
CA ALA A 33 2.07 32.58 -21.28
C ALA A 33 0.73 33.30 -21.55
N ALA A 34 -0.39 32.66 -21.19
CA ALA A 34 -1.73 33.25 -21.31
C ALA A 34 -1.88 34.50 -20.43
N LEU A 35 -1.35 34.48 -19.21
CA LEU A 35 -1.39 35.62 -18.29
C LEU A 35 -0.46 36.75 -18.72
N PHE A 36 0.70 36.46 -19.31
CA PHE A 36 1.57 37.47 -19.91
C PHE A 36 0.86 38.22 -21.04
N LEU A 37 0.12 37.51 -21.90
CA LEU A 37 -0.70 38.11 -22.96
C LEU A 37 -1.80 39.01 -22.39
N VAL A 38 -2.47 38.59 -21.32
CA VAL A 38 -3.51 39.40 -20.63
C VAL A 38 -2.90 40.65 -19.99
N TYR A 39 -1.75 40.52 -19.31
CA TYR A 39 -1.06 41.65 -18.68
C TYR A 39 -0.60 42.69 -19.71
N LYS A 40 -0.14 42.26 -20.88
CA LYS A 40 0.29 43.14 -21.97
C LYS A 40 -0.86 43.99 -22.56
N HIS A 41 -2.12 43.62 -22.34
CA HIS A 41 -3.28 44.20 -23.03
C HIS A 41 -4.38 44.76 -22.11
N GLN A 42 -4.12 45.00 -20.82
CA GLN A 42 -5.16 45.49 -19.89
C GLN A 42 -4.91 46.87 -19.28
N GLU A 43 -6.02 47.59 -19.04
CA GLU A 43 -6.08 48.87 -18.32
C GLU A 43 -5.93 48.71 -16.79
N PHE A 44 -5.39 49.74 -16.15
CA PHE A 44 -4.83 49.76 -14.79
C PHE A 44 -5.72 49.19 -13.66
N LYS A 45 -7.06 49.25 -13.77
CA LYS A 45 -7.99 48.73 -12.74
C LYS A 45 -8.20 47.22 -12.79
N GLN A 46 -7.98 46.59 -13.94
CA GLN A 46 -8.16 45.15 -14.14
C GLN A 46 -6.94 44.35 -13.62
N ILE A 47 -5.77 44.99 -13.61
CA ILE A 47 -4.48 44.48 -13.13
C ILE A 47 -4.56 43.99 -11.66
N ARG A 48 -5.30 44.69 -10.79
CA ARG A 48 -5.37 44.34 -9.36
C ARG A 48 -6.10 43.02 -9.10
N ARG A 49 -7.17 42.70 -9.85
CA ARG A 49 -7.88 41.41 -9.73
C ARG A 49 -7.05 40.27 -10.31
N VAL A 50 -6.43 40.49 -11.47
CA VAL A 50 -5.54 39.50 -12.10
C VAL A 50 -4.39 39.13 -11.17
N ARG A 51 -3.80 40.11 -10.46
CA ARG A 51 -2.73 39.86 -9.48
C ARG A 51 -3.18 38.96 -8.32
N THR A 52 -4.41 39.11 -7.82
CA THR A 52 -4.93 38.22 -6.77
C THR A 52 -5.13 36.80 -7.28
N TYR A 53 -5.71 36.62 -8.48
CA TYR A 53 -5.80 35.29 -9.10
C TYR A 53 -4.42 34.66 -9.33
N PHE A 54 -3.42 35.48 -9.69
CA PHE A 54 -2.03 35.05 -9.86
C PHE A 54 -1.46 34.44 -8.58
N ILE A 55 -1.63 35.16 -7.45
CA ILE A 55 -1.13 34.71 -6.14
C ILE A 55 -1.81 33.40 -5.73
N VAL A 56 -3.14 33.31 -5.87
CA VAL A 56 -3.89 32.10 -5.50
C VAL A 56 -3.48 30.91 -6.36
N PHE A 57 -3.35 31.10 -7.67
CA PHE A 57 -2.93 30.04 -8.60
C PHE A 57 -1.51 29.55 -8.31
N PHE A 58 -0.57 30.46 -8.04
CA PHE A 58 0.82 30.11 -7.74
C PHE A 58 0.93 29.30 -6.45
N ILE A 59 0.26 29.77 -5.39
CA ILE A 59 0.27 29.11 -4.08
C ILE A 59 -0.40 27.73 -4.21
N GLY A 60 -1.55 27.65 -4.90
CA GLY A 60 -2.26 26.39 -5.12
C GLY A 60 -1.44 25.36 -5.91
N SER A 61 -0.79 25.79 -6.99
CA SER A 61 0.05 24.92 -7.83
C SER A 61 1.30 24.46 -7.07
N THR A 62 1.93 25.36 -6.31
CA THR A 62 3.09 25.02 -5.48
C THR A 62 2.72 24.04 -4.38
N LEU A 63 1.57 24.23 -3.73
CA LEU A 63 1.08 23.31 -2.69
C LEU A 63 0.76 21.94 -3.27
N ALA A 64 0.05 21.88 -4.39
CA ALA A 64 -0.26 20.64 -5.10
C ALA A 64 1.02 19.89 -5.50
N TYR A 65 2.00 20.57 -6.09
CA TYR A 65 3.29 19.99 -6.45
C TYR A 65 4.02 19.39 -5.23
N ASN A 66 4.06 20.10 -4.11
CA ASN A 66 4.71 19.60 -2.90
C ASN A 66 3.99 18.37 -2.31
N LEU A 67 2.65 18.34 -2.35
CA LEU A 67 1.86 17.19 -1.91
C LEU A 67 2.13 15.96 -2.79
N THR A 68 2.10 16.12 -4.11
CA THR A 68 2.42 15.03 -5.06
C THR A 68 3.85 14.52 -4.87
N MET A 69 4.82 15.43 -4.74
CA MET A 69 6.24 15.06 -4.57
C MET A 69 6.50 14.37 -3.22
N SER A 70 5.73 14.71 -2.18
CA SER A 70 5.78 14.03 -0.88
C SER A 70 5.35 12.58 -0.98
N ASN A 71 4.26 12.29 -1.71
CA ASN A 71 3.77 10.93 -1.91
C ASN A 71 4.79 10.08 -2.70
N ILE A 72 5.34 10.62 -3.80
CA ILE A 72 6.36 9.92 -4.59
C ILE A 72 7.60 9.56 -3.75
N ARG A 73 8.05 10.46 -2.87
CA ARG A 73 9.18 10.19 -1.96
C ARG A 73 8.86 9.11 -0.93
N ALA A 74 7.62 9.07 -0.43
CA ALA A 74 7.16 8.05 0.49
C ALA A 74 7.17 6.67 -0.19
N ASP A 75 6.59 6.58 -1.39
CA ASP A 75 6.51 5.33 -2.15
C ASP A 75 7.92 4.81 -2.49
N LYS A 76 8.81 5.70 -2.98
CA LYS A 76 10.22 5.34 -3.25
C LYS A 76 10.91 4.72 -2.03
N ARG A 77 10.71 5.31 -0.85
CA ARG A 77 11.33 4.83 0.39
C ARG A 77 10.81 3.43 0.73
N GLN A 78 9.50 3.20 0.61
CA GLN A 78 8.89 1.89 0.84
C GLN A 78 9.43 0.81 -0.10
N TYR A 79 9.63 1.13 -1.38
CA TYR A 79 10.22 0.18 -2.34
C TYR A 79 11.68 -0.15 -2.04
N GLN A 80 12.50 0.84 -1.69
CA GLN A 80 13.90 0.59 -1.33
C GLN A 80 13.99 -0.38 -0.15
N ILE A 81 13.13 -0.19 0.86
CA ILE A 81 13.04 -1.06 2.01
C ILE A 81 12.62 -2.49 1.63
N TYR A 82 11.67 -2.64 0.70
CA TYR A 82 11.31 -3.95 0.18
C TYR A 82 12.50 -4.67 -0.41
N ILE A 83 13.29 -4.00 -1.27
CA ILE A 83 14.49 -4.59 -1.86
C ILE A 83 15.48 -5.01 -0.78
N ASP A 84 15.81 -4.10 0.14
CA ASP A 84 16.82 -4.29 1.18
C ASP A 84 16.43 -5.40 2.20
N ASN A 85 15.14 -5.54 2.50
CA ASN A 85 14.64 -6.50 3.50
C ASN A 85 13.97 -7.73 2.90
N SER A 86 13.84 -7.83 1.58
CA SER A 86 13.20 -8.97 0.92
C SER A 86 13.79 -10.29 1.42
N ALA A 87 15.12 -10.44 1.45
CA ALA A 87 15.81 -11.65 1.89
C ALA A 87 15.53 -12.07 3.35
N LYS A 88 14.99 -11.17 4.18
CA LYS A 88 14.68 -11.42 5.61
C LYS A 88 13.21 -11.74 5.87
N LEU A 89 12.36 -11.73 4.84
CA LEU A 89 10.94 -12.04 4.96
C LEU A 89 10.72 -13.53 5.25
N GLU A 90 9.77 -13.82 6.13
CA GLU A 90 9.29 -15.18 6.35
C GLU A 90 8.55 -15.66 5.09
N THR A 91 8.59 -16.97 4.84
CA THR A 91 7.98 -17.58 3.65
C THR A 91 7.13 -18.76 4.05
N PHE A 92 5.86 -18.73 3.65
CA PHE A 92 4.96 -19.87 3.68
C PHE A 92 4.86 -20.44 2.25
N SER A 93 4.99 -21.76 2.10
CA SER A 93 4.86 -22.41 0.79
C SER A 93 4.21 -23.77 0.94
N GLY A 94 3.23 -24.06 0.09
CA GLY A 94 2.54 -25.34 0.13
C GLY A 94 1.39 -25.42 -0.88
N VAL A 95 0.89 -26.62 -1.11
CA VAL A 95 -0.32 -26.85 -1.93
C VAL A 95 -1.54 -26.51 -1.09
N ILE A 96 -2.37 -25.59 -1.59
CA ILE A 96 -3.56 -25.14 -0.88
C ILE A 96 -4.60 -26.26 -0.88
N ASP A 97 -4.91 -26.81 0.29
CA ASP A 97 -6.06 -27.71 0.46
C ASP A 97 -7.34 -26.94 0.77
N PHE A 98 -7.20 -25.82 1.50
CA PHE A 98 -8.33 -25.00 1.92
C PHE A 98 -7.91 -23.55 2.14
N VAL A 99 -8.82 -22.63 1.80
CA VAL A 99 -8.75 -21.21 2.12
C VAL A 99 -10.08 -20.79 2.72
N GLY A 100 -10.06 -20.15 3.89
CA GLY A 100 -11.27 -19.61 4.48
C GLY A 100 -11.08 -19.10 5.90
N ASN A 101 -12.16 -18.58 6.46
CA ASN A 101 -12.15 -18.10 7.83
C ASN A 101 -12.39 -19.26 8.78
N LYS A 102 -11.53 -19.38 9.80
CA LYS A 102 -11.75 -20.27 10.95
C LYS A 102 -11.92 -19.43 12.19
N LYS A 103 -12.87 -19.86 13.03
CA LYS A 103 -13.00 -19.35 14.39
C LYS A 103 -11.82 -19.86 15.23
N LYS A 104 -10.97 -18.96 15.73
CA LYS A 104 -9.86 -19.29 16.65
C LYS A 104 -10.01 -18.56 17.97
N ALA A 105 -9.53 -19.22 19.01
CA ALA A 105 -9.43 -18.66 20.35
C ALA A 105 -8.55 -17.41 20.40
N TRP A 106 -8.93 -16.43 21.21
CA TRP A 106 -8.12 -15.25 21.46
C TRP A 106 -6.75 -15.61 22.10
N PRO A 107 -5.62 -15.08 21.61
CA PRO A 107 -4.31 -15.31 22.20
C PRO A 107 -4.26 -14.84 23.67
N GLY A 108 -4.06 -15.78 24.60
CA GLY A 108 -4.04 -15.50 26.05
C GLY A 108 -5.33 -15.84 26.80
N HIS A 109 -6.39 -16.29 26.11
CA HIS A 109 -7.57 -16.86 26.74
C HIS A 109 -7.58 -18.39 26.61
N PHE A 110 -7.48 -19.08 27.74
CA PHE A 110 -7.30 -20.54 27.82
C PHE A 110 -8.47 -21.28 28.48
N ARG A 111 -9.59 -20.61 28.81
CA ARG A 111 -10.71 -21.25 29.53
C ARG A 111 -12.08 -20.91 28.94
N LYS A 112 -12.87 -21.99 28.74
CA LYS A 112 -14.30 -22.11 28.34
C LYS A 112 -14.79 -21.06 27.34
N TYR A 113 -14.89 -21.52 26.09
CA TYR A 113 -15.34 -20.77 24.93
C TYR A 113 -16.86 -20.61 24.96
N ASP A 114 -17.34 -19.45 25.37
CA ASP A 114 -18.56 -18.89 24.78
C ASP A 114 -18.17 -18.30 23.41
N ASP A 115 -19.07 -18.34 22.42
CA ASP A 115 -18.81 -17.90 21.03
C ASP A 115 -18.28 -16.45 20.94
N ASP A 116 -18.56 -15.63 21.97
CA ASP A 116 -18.10 -14.24 22.13
C ASP A 116 -16.57 -14.08 22.25
N TYR A 117 -15.82 -15.18 22.45
CA TYR A 117 -14.36 -15.18 22.58
C TYR A 117 -13.63 -15.82 21.38
N LEU A 118 -14.37 -16.15 20.31
CA LEU A 118 -13.83 -16.72 19.08
C LEU A 118 -13.77 -15.69 17.96
N TRP A 119 -12.63 -15.60 17.28
CA TRP A 119 -12.36 -14.59 16.26
C TRP A 119 -12.19 -15.24 14.89
N ASP A 120 -12.64 -14.54 13.85
CA ASP A 120 -12.44 -14.95 12.48
C ASP A 120 -10.98 -14.72 12.09
N VAL A 121 -10.27 -15.82 11.83
CA VAL A 121 -8.90 -15.80 11.36
C VAL A 121 -8.89 -16.40 9.96
N PHE A 122 -8.39 -15.61 9.00
CA PHE A 122 -8.16 -16.11 7.67
C PHE A 122 -7.09 -17.20 7.73
N THR A 123 -7.41 -18.37 7.19
CA THR A 123 -6.58 -19.56 7.30
C THR A 123 -6.40 -20.19 5.93
N ILE A 124 -5.15 -20.52 5.63
CA ILE A 124 -4.73 -21.36 4.52
C ILE A 124 -4.26 -22.68 5.13
N ILE A 125 -4.82 -23.79 4.67
CA ILE A 125 -4.40 -25.12 5.07
C ILE A 125 -3.66 -25.75 3.90
N THR A 126 -2.54 -26.36 4.20
CA THR A 126 -1.78 -27.24 3.31
C THR A 126 -1.62 -28.59 4.01
N PRO A 127 -1.19 -29.66 3.31
CA PRO A 127 -0.99 -30.96 3.93
C PRO A 127 -0.02 -30.93 5.13
N ASP A 128 0.95 -30.03 5.08
CA ASP A 128 2.07 -29.98 6.01
C ASP A 128 1.93 -28.89 7.07
N ASP A 129 1.11 -27.86 6.81
CA ASP A 129 1.05 -26.66 7.67
C ASP A 129 -0.30 -25.91 7.58
N GLU A 130 -0.62 -25.21 8.66
CA GLU A 130 -1.76 -24.29 8.75
C GLU A 130 -1.27 -22.85 8.95
N TRP A 131 -1.42 -22.02 7.92
CA TRP A 131 -1.05 -20.62 7.98
C TRP A 131 -2.26 -19.74 8.25
N SER A 132 -2.19 -18.95 9.32
CA SER A 132 -3.30 -18.08 9.73
C SER A 132 -2.88 -16.62 9.90
N VAL A 133 -3.77 -15.70 9.58
CA VAL A 133 -3.61 -14.24 9.75
C VAL A 133 -4.96 -13.57 10.07
N ILE A 134 -4.93 -12.55 10.92
CA ILE A 134 -6.07 -11.67 11.18
C ILE A 134 -5.96 -10.47 10.24
N TRP A 135 -6.96 -10.31 9.37
CA TRP A 135 -6.96 -9.28 8.34
C TRP A 135 -7.50 -7.92 8.83
N GLU A 136 -8.47 -7.92 9.75
CA GLU A 136 -9.13 -6.70 10.25
C GLU A 136 -8.27 -5.85 11.19
N ILE A 137 -7.01 -6.24 11.39
CA ILE A 137 -6.10 -5.42 12.18
C ILE A 137 -5.71 -4.22 11.33
N GLN A 138 -6.30 -3.07 11.65
CA GLN A 138 -5.75 -1.78 11.27
C GLN A 138 -4.30 -1.74 11.72
N THR A 139 -3.40 -1.86 10.75
CA THR A 139 -1.95 -1.77 10.86
C THR A 139 -1.57 -0.34 11.28
N ARG A 140 -1.79 -0.03 12.56
CA ARG A 140 -1.25 1.18 13.18
C ARG A 140 0.29 1.19 13.14
N GLU A 141 0.92 0.06 12.80
CA GLU A 141 2.35 -0.14 12.61
C GLU A 141 2.86 0.07 11.16
N HIS A 142 2.04 0.54 10.21
CA HIS A 142 2.57 1.12 8.96
C HIS A 142 3.47 2.35 9.19
N SER A 143 3.63 2.81 10.43
CA SER A 143 4.58 3.86 10.80
C SER A 143 6.05 3.42 10.79
N ASP A 144 6.34 2.12 10.81
CA ASP A 144 7.74 1.67 10.71
C ASP A 144 8.19 1.68 9.25
N LEU A 145 8.71 2.84 8.85
CA LEU A 145 9.36 3.09 7.56
C LEU A 145 10.68 2.30 7.40
N THR A 146 10.84 1.15 8.04
CA THR A 146 11.89 0.17 7.80
C THR A 146 11.33 -1.18 7.33
N LYS A 147 10.01 -1.31 7.18
CA LYS A 147 9.36 -2.54 6.67
C LYS A 147 8.68 -2.34 5.30
N PRO A 148 8.58 -3.41 4.48
CA PRO A 148 7.89 -3.33 3.20
C PRO A 148 6.39 -3.01 3.33
N PRO A 149 5.76 -2.47 2.26
CA PRO A 149 4.32 -2.27 2.26
C PRO A 149 3.56 -3.60 2.30
N CYS A 150 2.41 -3.61 2.98
CA CYS A 150 1.53 -4.78 3.02
C CYS A 150 0.58 -4.78 1.82
N TYR A 151 0.16 -5.97 1.42
CA TYR A 151 -1.05 -6.14 0.64
C TYR A 151 -2.23 -5.54 1.41
N GLU A 152 -3.09 -4.78 0.73
CA GLU A 152 -4.29 -4.15 1.32
C GLU A 152 -5.60 -4.74 0.76
N GLY A 153 -5.51 -5.66 -0.21
CA GLY A 153 -6.69 -6.28 -0.84
C GLY A 153 -7.15 -7.56 -0.13
N ASP A 154 -8.30 -8.10 -0.54
CA ASP A 154 -8.82 -9.33 0.05
C ASP A 154 -8.05 -10.58 -0.42
N ILE A 155 -7.21 -11.13 0.47
CA ILE A 155 -6.39 -12.32 0.20
C ILE A 155 -7.25 -13.58 0.02
N PHE A 156 -8.45 -13.64 0.60
CA PHE A 156 -9.37 -14.76 0.38
C PHE A 156 -9.77 -14.82 -1.08
N THR A 157 -10.30 -13.71 -1.61
CA THR A 157 -10.70 -13.62 -3.01
C THR A 157 -9.50 -13.82 -3.95
N LEU A 158 -8.30 -13.38 -3.56
CA LEU A 158 -7.08 -13.58 -4.33
C LEU A 158 -6.68 -15.07 -4.46
N LEU A 159 -6.78 -15.84 -3.38
CA LEU A 159 -6.26 -17.21 -3.32
C LEU A 159 -7.32 -18.29 -3.60
N LEU A 160 -8.60 -17.98 -3.42
CA LEU A 160 -9.71 -18.93 -3.64
C LEU A 160 -9.65 -19.65 -5.00
N PRO A 161 -9.31 -18.99 -6.13
CA PRO A 161 -9.21 -19.67 -7.42
C PRO A 161 -8.04 -20.66 -7.54
N TYR A 162 -7.11 -20.66 -6.58
CA TYR A 162 -5.86 -21.42 -6.60
C TYR A 162 -5.84 -22.56 -5.58
N VAL A 163 -6.99 -22.95 -5.03
CA VAL A 163 -7.11 -24.19 -4.27
C VAL A 163 -6.67 -25.38 -5.15
N GLY A 164 -5.83 -26.25 -4.59
CA GLY A 164 -5.15 -27.35 -5.29
C GLY A 164 -3.86 -26.95 -6.01
N LYS A 165 -3.46 -25.66 -5.98
CA LYS A 165 -2.18 -25.19 -6.53
C LYS A 165 -1.19 -24.88 -5.40
N LYS A 166 0.10 -24.94 -5.73
CA LYS A 166 1.15 -24.56 -4.80
C LYS A 166 1.28 -23.05 -4.74
N VAL A 167 1.06 -22.48 -3.56
CA VAL A 167 1.24 -21.06 -3.27
C VAL A 167 2.56 -20.84 -2.53
N THR A 168 3.15 -19.67 -2.73
CA THR A 168 4.27 -19.18 -1.96
C THR A 168 3.97 -17.74 -1.54
N ILE A 169 3.90 -17.50 -0.24
CA ILE A 169 3.54 -16.22 0.37
C ILE A 169 4.72 -15.74 1.19
N ARG A 170 5.23 -14.54 0.91
CA ARG A 170 6.24 -13.88 1.74
C ARG A 170 5.57 -12.84 2.62
N TYR A 171 5.93 -12.84 3.89
CA TYR A 171 5.31 -11.99 4.89
C TYR A 171 6.29 -11.62 6.00
N PHE A 172 5.90 -10.68 6.85
CA PHE A 172 6.55 -10.47 8.15
C PHE A 172 5.51 -10.42 9.26
N SER A 173 5.89 -10.94 10.43
CA SER A 173 5.08 -10.87 11.64
C SER A 173 5.31 -9.54 12.36
N PHE A 174 4.26 -8.96 12.95
CA PHE A 174 4.35 -7.68 13.67
C PHE A 174 3.46 -7.69 14.92
N ILE A 175 3.62 -6.72 15.81
CA ILE A 175 2.80 -6.66 17.05
C ILE A 175 1.68 -5.68 16.79
N SER A 176 0.48 -6.19 16.54
CA SER A 176 -0.68 -5.32 16.38
C SER A 176 -0.90 -4.43 17.61
N SER A 177 -1.19 -3.14 17.39
CA SER A 177 -1.65 -2.25 18.47
C SER A 177 -2.96 -2.73 19.12
N TYR A 178 -3.71 -3.55 18.39
CA TYR A 178 -4.93 -4.22 18.83
C TYR A 178 -4.64 -5.48 19.68
N HIS A 179 -3.51 -6.16 19.42
CA HIS A 179 -3.05 -7.34 20.17
C HIS A 179 -1.60 -7.15 20.61
N LYS A 180 -1.41 -6.39 21.69
CA LYS A 180 -0.10 -6.03 22.27
C LYS A 180 0.75 -7.23 22.74
N THR A 181 0.23 -8.45 22.64
CA THR A 181 0.79 -9.65 23.29
C THR A 181 1.09 -10.81 22.34
N SER A 182 0.78 -10.75 21.04
CA SER A 182 1.14 -11.84 20.13
C SER A 182 1.27 -11.43 18.66
N SER A 183 2.45 -11.66 18.08
CA SER A 183 2.72 -11.52 16.64
C SER A 183 2.23 -12.71 15.81
N LEU A 184 1.74 -13.78 16.46
CA LEU A 184 1.46 -15.08 15.84
C LEU A 184 0.39 -15.01 14.74
N PHE A 185 -0.56 -14.07 14.87
CA PHE A 185 -1.67 -13.88 13.92
C PHE A 185 -1.62 -12.54 13.18
N SER A 186 -0.66 -11.67 13.52
CA SER A 186 -0.51 -10.34 12.89
C SER A 186 0.59 -10.43 11.83
N LYS A 187 0.19 -10.76 10.60
CA LYS A 187 1.12 -10.97 9.48
C LYS A 187 0.83 -9.98 8.37
N CYS A 188 1.88 -9.31 7.89
CA CYS A 188 1.83 -8.43 6.74
C CYS A 188 2.27 -9.21 5.50
N VAL A 189 1.37 -9.43 4.56
CA VAL A 189 1.65 -10.13 3.30
C VAL A 189 2.31 -9.16 2.32
N VAL A 190 3.40 -9.57 1.67
CA VAL A 190 4.21 -8.69 0.81
C VAL A 190 4.33 -9.22 -0.62
N ASP A 191 4.38 -10.54 -0.81
CA ASP A 191 4.53 -11.17 -2.13
C ASP A 191 3.74 -12.49 -2.14
N VAL A 192 2.98 -12.73 -3.20
CA VAL A 192 2.14 -13.91 -3.39
C VAL A 192 2.38 -14.46 -4.79
N LYS A 193 2.85 -15.70 -4.85
CA LYS A 193 3.13 -16.43 -6.10
C LYS A 193 2.45 -17.79 -6.09
N VAL A 194 2.03 -18.26 -7.25
CA VAL A 194 1.41 -19.57 -7.45
C VAL A 194 2.12 -20.34 -8.56
N GLU A 195 2.32 -21.63 -8.39
CA GLU A 195 2.71 -22.54 -9.47
C GLU A 195 1.45 -22.93 -10.26
N GLU A 196 1.38 -22.53 -11.53
CA GLU A 196 0.32 -22.96 -12.46
C GLU A 196 0.57 -24.38 -12.96
#